data_AF-A0AAU7DMB1-F1
#
_entry.id   AF-A0AAU7DMB1-F1
#
_cell.length_a   1.000
_cell.length_b   1.000
_cell.length_c   1.000
_cell.angle_alpha   90.00
_cell.angle_beta   90.00
_cell.angle_gamma   90.00
#
_symmetry.space_group_name_H-M   'P 1'
#
loop_
_entity.id
_entity.type
_entity.pdbx_description
1 polymer ?
#
loop_
_entity_poly.entity_id
_entity_poly.type
_entity_poly.pdbx_seq_one_letter_code
_entity_poly.pdbx_strand_id
1 'polypeptide(L)'
;MIEVFAVIWVHPMNSTVSSNTPLSSMGAPDLPLELSIQIRPELASFGTGNSRLHHQVCLFILFVLVSASAFSAFYEKWHFREPGSRGTDLIAEFDRMIDGTANRPYVYRQLLPDTANWMVRALPVETIGRYVSLRARDKISDALNLRGKKYPIQYVIIYIATYLSALLATFFLYRVGRAAKLPEPAAVFTAVVFMLIFPLVGVKGGYFFDFPELLFMAVAAWMALELDWWWIIPIAALGTWNKESFLLFMFTLYPLFRRRYSRVTSLIGVGVLVLVCAVVYLPIRLYYAHNTGGTVEWHLGEQVTFLLHPLLVDNLIDRTYDLMFPAFSSLIPFAILVWTVWRGWRLLPVWAKRHAQIAAAINVPLYLLFCMPGEFRDLSMLFISFLLILAVNLQQWIDANSSRPVQSLA
;
A
#
# COMPACT_ATOMS: atom_id res chain seq x y z
N MET A 1 -18.03 6.97 21.67
CA MET A 1 -17.23 7.15 20.44
C MET A 1 -16.58 5.82 19.96
N ILE A 2 -17.26 4.68 20.19
CA ILE A 2 -16.82 3.32 19.79
C ILE A 2 -17.83 2.68 18.80
N GLU A 3 -19.06 3.18 18.71
CA GLU A 3 -20.13 2.55 17.92
C GLU A 3 -20.12 2.89 16.42
N VAL A 4 -19.41 3.94 15.97
CA VAL A 4 -19.47 4.37 14.55
C VAL A 4 -18.51 3.60 13.63
N PHE A 5 -17.52 2.89 14.18
CA PHE A 5 -16.56 2.11 13.36
C PHE A 5 -16.99 0.66 13.07
N ALA A 6 -18.12 0.20 13.62
CA ALA A 6 -18.63 -1.16 13.40
C ALA A 6 -19.34 -1.35 12.03
N VAL A 7 -19.60 -0.28 11.28
CA VAL A 7 -20.49 -0.33 10.09
C VAL A 7 -19.75 -0.57 8.76
N ILE A 8 -18.41 -0.54 8.74
CA ILE A 8 -17.62 -0.89 7.54
C ILE A 8 -17.09 -2.33 7.65
N TRP A 9 -17.99 -3.30 7.82
CA TRP A 9 -17.66 -4.71 7.64
C TRP A 9 -18.76 -5.37 6.82
N VAL A 10 -18.64 -5.27 5.50
CA VAL A 10 -19.43 -6.09 4.58
C VAL A 10 -19.09 -7.55 4.86
N HIS A 11 -20.09 -8.31 5.28
CA HIS A 11 -20.02 -9.76 5.41
C HIS A 11 -19.39 -10.35 4.13
N PRO A 12 -18.32 -11.16 4.21
CA PRO A 12 -17.91 -11.92 3.04
C PRO A 12 -19.09 -12.82 2.67
N MET A 13 -19.61 -12.66 1.45
CA MET A 13 -20.56 -13.60 0.87
C MET A 13 -19.95 -15.00 0.98
N ASN A 14 -20.57 -15.85 1.80
CA ASN A 14 -20.29 -17.28 1.85
C ASN A 14 -20.67 -17.88 0.49
N SER A 15 -19.73 -17.92 -0.46
CA SER A 15 -19.86 -18.82 -1.61
C SER A 15 -19.46 -20.22 -1.16
N THR A 16 -20.38 -20.93 -0.53
CA THR A 16 -20.29 -22.40 -0.39
C THR A 16 -20.51 -23.00 -1.77
N VAL A 17 -19.44 -23.16 -2.55
CA VAL A 17 -19.45 -24.07 -3.70
C VAL A 17 -19.25 -25.47 -3.16
N SER A 18 -20.37 -26.16 -2.90
CA SER A 18 -20.40 -27.59 -2.63
C SER A 18 -20.30 -28.34 -3.96
N SER A 19 -19.13 -28.89 -4.29
CA SER A 19 -19.01 -29.93 -5.31
C SER A 19 -18.75 -31.27 -4.62
N ASN A 20 -19.80 -31.86 -4.05
CA ASN A 20 -19.81 -33.27 -3.68
C ASN A 20 -20.24 -34.08 -4.91
N THR A 21 -19.31 -34.80 -5.51
CA THR A 21 -19.61 -35.91 -6.41
C THR A 21 -19.13 -37.18 -5.71
N PRO A 22 -20.00 -38.16 -5.42
CA PRO A 22 -19.57 -39.40 -4.79
C PRO A 22 -18.99 -40.33 -5.86
N LEU A 23 -17.75 -40.80 -5.65
CA LEU A 23 -17.24 -41.98 -6.34
C LEU A 23 -17.42 -43.18 -5.42
N SER A 24 -18.21 -44.13 -5.89
CA SER A 24 -18.52 -45.41 -5.26
C SER A 24 -17.39 -46.43 -5.43
N SER A 25 -17.16 -47.15 -4.33
CA SER A 25 -16.91 -48.59 -4.20
C SER A 25 -15.65 -49.24 -4.80
N MET A 26 -14.79 -49.71 -3.90
CA MET A 26 -14.12 -51.03 -3.80
C MET A 26 -13.18 -50.92 -2.59
N GLY A 27 -13.19 -51.70 -1.51
CA GLY A 27 -13.57 -53.09 -1.28
C GLY A 27 -12.34 -53.84 -0.77
N ALA A 28 -12.05 -53.82 0.56
CA ALA A 28 -11.09 -54.70 1.24
C ALA A 28 -11.12 -54.53 2.77
N PRO A 29 -10.70 -55.54 3.56
CA PRO A 29 -11.37 -55.94 4.80
C PRO A 29 -10.64 -55.64 6.12
N ASP A 30 -11.47 -55.56 7.17
CA ASP A 30 -11.30 -55.88 8.60
C ASP A 30 -9.90 -55.86 9.25
N LEU A 31 -9.70 -54.85 10.11
CA LEU A 31 -8.71 -54.84 11.20
C LEU A 31 -9.39 -54.39 12.52
N PRO A 32 -8.92 -54.88 13.69
CA PRO A 32 -9.72 -54.99 14.90
C PRO A 32 -9.79 -53.72 15.74
N LEU A 33 -10.91 -53.63 16.48
CA LEU A 33 -11.27 -52.68 17.53
C LEU A 33 -10.09 -52.02 18.27
N GLU A 34 -9.79 -50.77 17.89
CA GLU A 34 -9.14 -49.82 18.80
C GLU A 34 -10.21 -49.06 19.59
N LEU A 35 -9.96 -48.98 20.89
CA LEU A 35 -10.79 -48.37 21.92
C LEU A 35 -10.94 -46.85 21.64
N SER A 36 -11.98 -46.48 20.90
CA SER A 36 -12.30 -45.07 20.65
C SER A 36 -12.83 -44.44 21.94
N ILE A 37 -11.96 -43.71 22.65
CA ILE A 37 -12.39 -42.74 23.65
C ILE A 37 -13.17 -41.66 22.88
N GLN A 38 -14.49 -41.83 22.82
CA GLN A 38 -15.41 -40.78 22.35
C GLN A 38 -15.36 -39.63 23.36
N ILE A 39 -14.41 -38.71 23.16
CA ILE A 39 -14.47 -37.38 23.77
C ILE A 39 -15.73 -36.73 23.19
N ARG A 40 -16.76 -36.60 24.01
CA ARG A 40 -18.03 -35.96 23.64
C ARG A 40 -17.75 -34.59 22.98
N PRO A 41 -18.17 -34.35 21.73
CA PRO A 41 -17.94 -33.09 21.02
C PRO A 41 -18.83 -31.93 21.52
N GLU A 42 -19.68 -32.16 22.53
CA GLU A 42 -20.70 -31.21 22.98
C GLU A 42 -20.16 -30.01 23.79
N LEU A 43 -18.87 -29.97 24.13
CA LEU A 43 -18.25 -28.88 24.90
C LEU A 43 -17.42 -27.88 24.07
N ALA A 44 -17.31 -28.06 22.75
CA ALA A 44 -16.46 -27.23 21.88
C ALA A 44 -17.16 -26.01 21.22
N SER A 45 -18.48 -25.85 21.39
CA SER A 45 -19.25 -24.85 20.63
C SER A 45 -19.45 -23.49 21.32
N PHE A 46 -19.02 -23.32 22.57
CA PHE A 46 -19.31 -22.10 23.37
C PHE A 46 -18.22 -21.01 23.38
N GLY A 47 -17.18 -21.09 22.53
CA GLY A 47 -16.01 -20.17 22.61
C GLY A 47 -15.60 -19.37 21.38
N THR A 48 -16.30 -19.48 20.24
CA THR A 48 -15.75 -19.01 18.95
C THR A 48 -15.99 -17.52 18.63
N GLY A 49 -17.04 -16.91 19.19
CA GLY A 49 -17.36 -15.50 18.94
C GLY A 49 -16.36 -14.53 19.57
N ASN A 50 -16.04 -14.73 20.86
CA ASN A 50 -15.16 -13.82 21.61
C ASN A 50 -13.70 -13.89 21.14
N SER A 51 -13.22 -15.07 20.73
CA SER A 51 -11.85 -15.24 20.25
C SER A 51 -11.61 -14.54 18.91
N ARG A 52 -12.60 -14.56 18.00
CA ARG A 52 -12.52 -13.86 16.71
C ARG A 52 -12.51 -12.35 16.88
N LEU A 53 -13.40 -11.81 17.71
CA LEU A 53 -13.43 -10.37 17.97
C LEU A 53 -12.12 -9.90 18.63
N HIS A 54 -11.65 -10.63 19.63
CA HIS A 54 -10.36 -10.34 20.28
C HIS A 54 -9.22 -10.30 19.26
N HIS A 55 -9.12 -11.32 18.40
CA HIS A 55 -8.11 -11.36 17.34
C HIS A 55 -8.20 -10.16 16.38
N GLN A 56 -9.41 -9.80 15.94
CA GLN A 56 -9.63 -8.64 15.06
C GLN A 56 -9.24 -7.32 15.73
N VAL A 57 -9.53 -7.16 17.02
CA VAL A 57 -9.11 -5.98 17.80
C VAL A 57 -7.59 -5.92 17.91
N CYS A 58 -6.92 -7.05 18.19
CA CYS A 58 -5.46 -7.10 18.22
C CYS A 58 -4.83 -6.71 16.87
N LEU A 59 -5.37 -7.24 15.76
CA LEU A 59 -4.90 -6.88 14.42
C LEU A 59 -5.12 -5.40 14.12
N PHE A 60 -6.28 -4.85 14.48
CA PHE A 60 -6.57 -3.43 14.29
C PHE A 60 -5.57 -2.56 15.06
N ILE A 61 -5.34 -2.85 16.35
CA ILE A 61 -4.35 -2.13 17.17
C ILE A 61 -2.97 -2.21 16.54
N LEU A 62 -2.53 -3.40 16.11
CA LEU A 62 -1.25 -3.59 15.46
C LEU A 62 -1.12 -2.73 14.18
N PHE A 63 -2.15 -2.72 13.33
CA PHE A 63 -2.14 -1.92 12.11
C PHE A 63 -2.16 -0.43 12.38
N VAL A 64 -2.88 0.03 13.41
CA VAL A 64 -2.85 1.42 13.88
C VAL A 64 -1.44 1.82 14.30
N LEU A 65 -0.78 1.00 15.14
CA LEU A 65 0.56 1.28 15.64
C LEU A 65 1.59 1.31 14.51
N VAL A 66 1.58 0.29 13.64
CA VAL A 66 2.55 0.19 12.53
C VAL A 66 2.37 1.32 11.52
N SER A 67 1.13 1.65 11.17
CA SER A 67 0.85 2.73 10.24
C SER A 67 1.19 4.09 10.83
N ALA A 68 0.97 4.30 12.14
CA ALA A 68 1.39 5.51 12.84
C ALA A 68 2.92 5.65 12.85
N SER A 69 3.66 4.59 13.14
CA SER A 69 5.12 4.60 13.10
C SER A 69 5.65 4.92 11.70
N ALA A 70 5.14 4.22 10.68
CA ALA A 70 5.58 4.44 9.30
C ALA A 70 5.23 5.85 8.80
N PHE A 71 4.01 6.33 9.07
CA PHE A 71 3.61 7.68 8.71
C PHE A 71 4.39 8.75 9.47
N SER A 72 4.67 8.55 10.76
CA SER A 72 5.50 9.47 11.55
C SER A 72 6.91 9.59 10.94
N ALA A 73 7.54 8.47 10.61
CA ALA A 73 8.87 8.47 9.99
C ALA A 73 8.88 9.16 8.60
N PHE A 74 7.84 8.92 7.81
CA PHE A 74 7.64 9.61 6.54
C PHE A 74 7.45 11.12 6.73
N TYR A 75 6.56 11.52 7.66
CA TYR A 75 6.17 12.90 7.86
C TYR A 75 7.31 13.72 8.46
N GLU A 76 8.03 13.20 9.45
CA GLU A 76 9.21 13.85 10.02
C GLU A 76 10.26 14.15 8.92
N LYS A 77 10.45 13.19 8.02
CA LYS A 77 11.43 13.29 6.94
C LYS A 77 11.03 14.29 5.85
N TRP A 78 9.78 14.25 5.39
CA TRP A 78 9.36 14.97 4.18
C TRP A 78 8.42 16.14 4.44
N HIS A 79 7.69 16.10 5.55
CA HIS A 79 6.51 16.94 5.79
C HIS A 79 5.63 16.97 4.53
N PHE A 80 5.06 18.13 4.17
CA PHE A 80 4.46 18.37 2.87
C PHE A 80 5.27 19.40 2.07
N ARG A 81 6.61 19.27 2.12
CA ARG A 81 7.60 20.04 1.34
C ARG A 81 7.53 21.56 1.56
N GLU A 82 7.03 22.00 2.70
CA GLU A 82 7.06 23.41 3.06
C GLU A 82 8.48 23.93 3.30
N PRO A 83 8.73 25.25 3.16
CA PRO A 83 10.02 25.85 3.45
C PRO A 83 10.55 25.50 4.85
N GLY A 84 11.82 25.11 4.92
CA GLY A 84 12.50 24.75 6.16
C GLY A 84 12.33 23.28 6.56
N SER A 85 11.53 22.50 5.84
CA SER A 85 11.52 21.04 5.97
C SER A 85 12.69 20.42 5.19
N ARG A 86 13.18 19.25 5.61
CA ARG A 86 14.23 18.52 4.87
C ARG A 86 13.83 18.18 3.44
N GLY A 87 12.53 18.00 3.20
CA GLY A 87 11.93 17.73 1.90
C GLY A 87 11.56 18.96 1.07
N THR A 88 11.97 20.17 1.45
CA THR A 88 11.56 21.41 0.77
C THR A 88 11.77 21.30 -0.74
N ASP A 89 10.74 21.61 -1.51
CA ASP A 89 10.79 21.65 -2.96
C ASP A 89 9.91 22.78 -3.49
N LEU A 90 10.56 23.85 -3.94
CA LEU A 90 9.92 25.10 -4.35
C LEU A 90 8.95 24.92 -5.54
N ILE A 91 9.10 23.84 -6.31
CA ILE A 91 8.25 23.59 -7.48
C ILE A 91 6.95 22.86 -7.12
N ALA A 92 6.89 22.25 -5.93
CA ALA A 92 5.80 21.38 -5.47
C ALA A 92 5.45 21.59 -3.99
N GLU A 93 5.60 22.82 -3.49
CA GLU A 93 5.24 23.17 -2.12
C GLU A 93 3.75 22.96 -1.84
N PHE A 94 3.42 22.67 -0.58
CA PHE A 94 2.03 22.47 -0.13
C PHE A 94 1.08 23.59 -0.58
N ASP A 95 1.45 24.85 -0.35
CA ASP A 95 0.57 25.99 -0.67
C ASP A 95 0.33 26.09 -2.18
N ARG A 96 1.35 25.82 -3.00
CA ARG A 96 1.23 25.83 -4.46
C ARG A 96 0.37 24.67 -4.97
N MET A 97 0.40 23.53 -4.29
CA MET A 97 -0.48 22.39 -4.58
C MET A 97 -1.94 22.73 -4.26
N ILE A 98 -2.21 23.35 -3.10
CA ILE A 98 -3.56 23.81 -2.71
C ILE A 98 -4.11 24.86 -3.66
N ASP A 99 -3.25 25.77 -4.13
CA ASP A 99 -3.60 26.85 -5.07
C ASP A 99 -3.69 26.38 -6.52
N GLY A 100 -3.28 25.14 -6.83
CA GLY A 100 -3.18 24.65 -8.21
C GLY A 100 -2.11 25.38 -9.05
N THR A 101 -1.10 25.97 -8.40
CA THR A 101 -0.01 26.74 -9.03
C THR A 101 1.34 26.05 -9.00
N ALA A 102 1.41 24.81 -8.50
CA ALA A 102 2.62 23.99 -8.54
C ALA A 102 3.04 23.68 -9.99
N ASN A 103 4.31 23.30 -10.17
CA ASN A 103 4.83 22.89 -11.46
C ASN A 103 4.28 21.51 -11.86
N ARG A 104 4.22 21.29 -13.16
CA ARG A 104 3.99 19.97 -13.76
C ARG A 104 5.25 19.10 -13.59
N PRO A 105 5.11 17.79 -13.30
CA PRO A 105 3.85 17.05 -13.23
C PRO A 105 3.16 17.08 -11.85
N TYR A 106 3.76 17.68 -10.82
CA TYR A 106 3.24 17.63 -9.45
C TYR A 106 1.80 18.11 -9.31
N VAL A 107 1.47 19.21 -9.98
CA VAL A 107 0.13 19.80 -9.94
C VAL A 107 -0.97 18.90 -10.50
N TYR A 108 -0.68 17.79 -11.18
CA TYR A 108 -1.73 16.88 -11.63
C TYR A 108 -2.35 16.04 -10.50
N ARG A 109 -1.74 16.03 -9.31
CA ARG A 109 -2.09 15.13 -8.19
C ARG A 109 -3.07 15.82 -7.24
N GLN A 110 -4.31 15.92 -7.69
CA GLN A 110 -5.30 16.83 -7.12
C GLN A 110 -6.32 16.19 -6.18
N LEU A 111 -6.39 14.85 -6.07
CA LEU A 111 -7.40 14.21 -5.22
C LEU A 111 -7.45 14.79 -3.80
N LEU A 112 -6.29 14.87 -3.13
CA LEU A 112 -6.21 15.38 -1.76
C LEU A 112 -6.40 16.91 -1.68
N PRO A 113 -5.71 17.74 -2.49
CA PRO A 113 -5.97 19.18 -2.56
C PRO A 113 -7.43 19.55 -2.83
N ASP A 114 -8.05 18.95 -3.85
CA ASP A 114 -9.45 19.21 -4.21
C ASP A 114 -10.40 18.79 -3.10
N THR A 115 -10.16 17.64 -2.47
CA THR A 115 -10.95 17.17 -1.33
C THR A 115 -10.83 18.14 -0.15
N ALA A 116 -9.63 18.59 0.19
CA ALA A 116 -9.41 19.52 1.29
C ALA A 116 -10.08 20.88 1.03
N ASN A 117 -9.93 21.42 -0.18
CA ASN A 117 -10.58 22.65 -0.61
C ASN A 117 -12.10 22.53 -0.60
N TRP A 118 -12.64 21.40 -1.07
CA TRP A 118 -14.08 21.12 -1.02
C TRP A 118 -14.59 21.02 0.42
N MET A 119 -13.89 20.29 1.29
CA MET A 119 -14.26 20.15 2.70
C MET A 119 -14.27 21.49 3.43
N VAL A 120 -13.28 22.34 3.22
CA VAL A 120 -13.24 23.69 3.84
C VAL A 120 -14.41 24.56 3.37
N ARG A 121 -14.82 24.45 2.10
CA ARG A 121 -16.01 25.17 1.59
C ARG A 121 -17.32 24.59 2.12
N ALA A 122 -17.40 23.27 2.28
CA ALA A 122 -18.61 22.57 2.71
C ALA A 122 -18.83 22.63 4.22
N LEU A 123 -17.76 22.73 5.00
CA LEU A 123 -17.80 22.72 6.46
C LEU A 123 -17.79 24.15 7.00
N PRO A 124 -18.79 24.58 7.78
CA PRO A 124 -18.70 25.83 8.53
C PRO A 124 -17.61 25.68 9.60
N VAL A 125 -16.41 26.20 9.30
CA VAL A 125 -15.21 26.08 10.13
C VAL A 125 -15.46 26.57 11.55
N GLU A 126 -16.30 27.60 11.71
CA GLU A 126 -16.72 28.13 13.01
C GLU A 126 -17.43 27.08 13.85
N THR A 127 -18.17 26.17 13.21
CA THR A 127 -18.95 25.12 13.88
C THR A 127 -18.06 23.99 14.37
N ILE A 128 -17.16 23.48 13.52
CA ILE A 128 -16.15 22.47 13.93
C ILE A 128 -15.33 23.02 15.09
N GLY A 129 -14.98 24.30 14.98
CA GLY A 129 -14.23 24.99 15.99
C GLY A 129 -14.85 24.97 17.39
N ARG A 130 -16.19 25.02 17.49
CA ARG A 130 -16.90 24.97 18.78
C ARG A 130 -16.79 23.61 19.47
N TYR A 131 -16.60 22.52 18.70
CA TYR A 131 -16.52 21.16 19.24
C TYR A 131 -15.09 20.71 19.59
N VAL A 132 -14.07 21.43 19.10
CA VAL A 132 -12.67 21.13 19.44
C VAL A 132 -12.23 22.07 20.56
N SER A 133 -11.87 21.50 21.72
CA SER A 133 -11.37 22.30 22.85
C SER A 133 -10.15 23.13 22.45
N LEU A 134 -9.99 24.32 23.05
CA LEU A 134 -8.82 25.19 22.81
C LEU A 134 -7.50 24.43 23.01
N ARG A 135 -7.40 23.65 24.11
CA ARG A 135 -6.23 22.81 24.38
C ARG A 135 -5.93 21.79 23.29
N ALA A 136 -6.95 21.20 22.67
CA ALA A 136 -6.75 20.27 21.57
C ALA A 136 -6.30 21.00 20.30
N ARG A 137 -6.85 22.18 20.02
CA ARG A 137 -6.40 23.04 18.90
C ARG A 137 -4.94 23.44 19.07
N ASP A 138 -4.53 23.88 20.25
CA ASP A 138 -3.16 24.29 20.54
C ASP A 138 -2.20 23.10 20.35
N LYS A 139 -2.56 21.93 20.89
CA LYS A 139 -1.76 20.71 20.69
C LYS A 139 -1.61 20.32 19.22
N ILE A 140 -2.69 20.39 18.43
CA ILE A 140 -2.64 20.09 16.98
C ILE A 140 -1.78 21.15 16.26
N SER A 141 -1.99 22.43 16.59
CA SER A 141 -1.24 23.53 16.01
C SER A 141 0.25 23.40 16.29
N ASP A 142 0.63 23.04 17.51
CA ASP A 142 2.03 22.88 17.90
C ASP A 142 2.63 21.61 17.29
N ALA A 143 1.91 20.48 17.32
CA ALA A 143 2.38 19.21 16.77
C ALA A 143 2.60 19.24 15.24
N LEU A 144 1.79 20.01 14.50
CA LEU A 144 1.90 20.14 13.05
C LEU A 144 2.55 21.45 12.59
N ASN A 145 3.06 22.24 13.54
CA ASN A 145 3.62 23.57 13.30
C ASN A 145 2.75 24.44 12.38
N LEU A 146 1.45 24.56 12.71
CA LEU A 146 0.47 25.27 11.86
C LEU A 146 0.62 26.79 11.91
N ARG A 147 1.39 27.33 12.87
CA ARG A 147 1.55 28.78 13.03
C ARG A 147 2.25 29.36 11.81
N GLY A 148 1.59 30.32 11.16
CA GLY A 148 2.12 30.99 9.97
C GLY A 148 1.90 30.23 8.65
N LYS A 149 1.31 29.03 8.66
CA LYS A 149 0.91 28.36 7.42
C LYS A 149 -0.29 29.09 6.79
N LYS A 150 -0.27 29.26 5.46
CA LYS A 150 -1.35 29.93 4.70
C LYS A 150 -2.66 29.13 4.74
N TYR A 151 -2.57 27.80 4.72
CA TYR A 151 -3.71 26.88 4.64
C TYR A 151 -3.75 25.85 5.78
N PRO A 152 -3.90 26.28 7.05
CA PRO A 152 -3.74 25.39 8.21
C PRO A 152 -4.81 24.29 8.29
N ILE A 153 -6.04 24.55 7.83
CA ILE A 153 -7.13 23.57 7.89
C ILE A 153 -6.96 22.50 6.82
N GLN A 154 -6.67 22.90 5.58
CA GLN A 154 -6.36 21.98 4.49
C GLN A 154 -5.17 21.10 4.85
N TYR A 155 -4.16 21.67 5.53
CA TYR A 155 -2.99 20.94 6.00
C TYR A 155 -3.38 19.81 6.96
N VAL A 156 -4.25 20.09 7.95
CA VAL A 156 -4.77 19.08 8.87
C VAL A 156 -5.59 18.01 8.14
N ILE A 157 -6.44 18.41 7.18
CA ILE A 157 -7.25 17.46 6.40
C ILE A 157 -6.35 16.51 5.61
N ILE A 158 -5.35 17.03 4.91
CA ILE A 158 -4.41 16.24 4.12
C ILE A 158 -3.55 15.36 5.03
N TYR A 159 -3.13 15.85 6.18
CA TYR A 159 -2.42 15.05 7.19
C TYR A 159 -3.23 13.84 7.63
N ILE A 160 -4.48 14.06 8.04
CA ILE A 160 -5.39 12.99 8.47
C ILE A 160 -5.67 12.03 7.31
N ALA A 161 -5.96 12.54 6.10
CA ALA A 161 -6.24 11.71 4.93
C ALA A 161 -5.04 10.83 4.53
N THR A 162 -3.82 11.37 4.62
CA THR A 162 -2.59 10.62 4.35
C THR A 162 -2.36 9.52 5.39
N TYR A 163 -2.54 9.84 6.68
CA TYR A 163 -2.45 8.86 7.76
C TYR A 163 -3.52 7.76 7.64
N LEU A 164 -4.77 8.11 7.37
CA LEU A 164 -5.84 7.13 7.15
C LEU A 164 -5.55 6.27 5.92
N SER A 165 -4.95 6.83 4.88
CA SER A 165 -4.51 6.06 3.71
C SER A 165 -3.42 5.06 4.07
N ALA A 166 -2.46 5.44 4.93
CA ALA A 166 -1.46 4.53 5.47
C ALA A 166 -2.09 3.37 6.26
N LEU A 167 -3.06 3.66 7.14
CA LEU A 167 -3.78 2.65 7.91
C LEU A 167 -4.55 1.68 7.02
N LEU A 168 -5.33 2.21 6.08
CA LEU A 168 -6.10 1.40 5.15
C LEU A 168 -5.19 0.61 4.21
N ALA A 169 -4.06 1.18 3.78
CA ALA A 169 -3.07 0.47 2.98
C ALA A 169 -2.56 -0.76 3.72
N THR A 170 -2.15 -0.63 4.99
CA THR A 170 -1.71 -1.76 5.83
C THR A 170 -2.76 -2.86 5.89
N PHE A 171 -4.03 -2.49 6.12
CA PHE A 171 -5.13 -3.45 6.12
C PHE A 171 -5.30 -4.15 4.77
N PHE A 172 -5.30 -3.40 3.66
CA PHE A 172 -5.47 -3.99 2.33
C PHE A 172 -4.26 -4.80 1.86
N LEU A 173 -3.04 -4.47 2.29
CA LEU A 173 -1.86 -5.33 2.08
C LEU A 173 -2.04 -6.68 2.78
N TYR A 174 -2.56 -6.70 4.03
CA TYR A 174 -2.96 -7.95 4.70
C TYR A 174 -4.04 -8.69 3.90
N ARG A 175 -5.06 -7.99 3.39
CA ARG A 175 -6.13 -8.60 2.57
C ARG A 175 -5.62 -9.18 1.25
N VAL A 176 -4.66 -8.53 0.58
CA VAL A 176 -3.95 -9.09 -0.59
C VAL A 176 -3.27 -10.40 -0.20
N GLY A 177 -2.59 -10.43 0.94
CA GLY A 177 -1.93 -11.63 1.43
C GLY A 177 -2.91 -12.80 1.67
N ARG A 178 -4.06 -12.52 2.31
CA ARG A 178 -5.12 -13.51 2.51
C ARG A 178 -5.75 -13.97 1.19
N ALA A 179 -5.95 -13.07 0.24
CA ALA A 179 -6.46 -13.40 -1.09
C ALA A 179 -5.47 -14.25 -1.92
N ALA A 180 -4.16 -14.10 -1.66
CA ALA A 180 -3.12 -14.97 -2.16
C ALA A 180 -3.04 -16.34 -1.46
N LYS A 181 -3.97 -16.64 -0.54
CA LYS A 181 -4.07 -17.88 0.25
C LYS A 181 -2.86 -18.13 1.17
N LEU A 182 -2.21 -17.06 1.61
CA LEU A 182 -1.13 -17.16 2.59
C LEU A 182 -1.71 -17.47 3.99
N PRO A 183 -0.99 -18.25 4.82
CA PRO A 183 -1.31 -18.42 6.23
C PRO A 183 -1.46 -17.06 6.93
N GLU A 184 -2.35 -16.99 7.92
CA GLU A 184 -2.68 -15.73 8.59
C GLU A 184 -1.46 -15.04 9.22
N PRO A 185 -0.58 -15.72 9.98
CA PRO A 185 0.63 -15.10 10.51
C PRO A 185 1.50 -14.48 9.39
N ALA A 186 1.72 -15.22 8.30
CA ALA A 186 2.50 -14.72 7.17
C ALA A 186 1.87 -13.46 6.56
N ALA A 187 0.55 -13.44 6.34
CA ALA A 187 -0.15 -12.28 5.79
C ALA A 187 -0.04 -11.04 6.70
N VAL A 188 -0.20 -11.21 8.02
CA VAL A 188 -0.08 -10.13 9.01
C VAL A 188 1.35 -9.60 9.05
N PHE A 189 2.35 -10.46 9.22
CA PHE A 189 3.76 -10.05 9.29
C PHE A 189 4.22 -9.40 7.99
N THR A 190 3.79 -9.89 6.83
CA THR A 190 4.15 -9.28 5.55
C THR A 190 3.63 -7.85 5.45
N ALA A 191 2.37 -7.60 5.79
CA ALA A 191 1.79 -6.26 5.74
C ALA A 191 2.52 -5.31 6.70
N VAL A 192 2.83 -5.78 7.92
CA VAL A 192 3.58 -5.00 8.92
C VAL A 192 4.99 -4.67 8.44
N VAL A 193 5.75 -5.67 8.00
CA VAL A 193 7.13 -5.50 7.52
C VAL A 193 7.16 -4.59 6.30
N PHE A 194 6.26 -4.78 5.33
CA PHE A 194 6.16 -3.91 4.16
C PHE A 194 5.92 -2.46 4.57
N MET A 195 4.96 -2.22 5.47
CA MET A 195 4.62 -0.88 5.90
C MET A 195 5.77 -0.18 6.62
N LEU A 196 6.54 -0.92 7.43
CA LEU A 196 7.73 -0.36 8.09
C LEU A 196 8.88 -0.08 7.12
N ILE A 197 8.99 -0.85 6.03
CA ILE A 197 9.98 -0.61 4.97
C ILE A 197 9.59 0.60 4.10
N PHE A 198 8.31 0.88 3.95
CA PHE A 198 7.84 1.89 2.99
C PHE A 198 8.47 3.29 3.15
N PRO A 199 8.63 3.88 4.35
CA PRO A 199 9.34 5.15 4.50
C PRO A 199 10.83 5.08 4.13
N LEU A 200 11.46 3.90 4.23
CA LEU A 200 12.87 3.72 3.89
C LEU A 200 13.12 3.80 2.38
N VAL A 201 12.13 3.44 1.55
CA VAL A 201 12.29 3.45 0.09
C VAL A 201 12.23 4.85 -0.53
N GLY A 202 11.67 5.82 0.19
CA GLY A 202 11.67 7.23 -0.22
C GLY A 202 12.91 7.92 0.34
N VAL A 203 14.05 7.87 -0.37
CA VAL A 203 15.35 8.36 0.12
C VAL A 203 15.52 9.85 -0.15
N LYS A 204 15.21 10.28 -1.36
CA LYS A 204 15.33 11.63 -1.92
C LYS A 204 13.97 12.33 -2.07
N GLY A 205 12.85 11.62 -1.93
CA GLY A 205 11.54 12.25 -1.94
C GLY A 205 10.46 11.51 -1.15
N GLY A 206 9.37 12.24 -0.96
CA GLY A 206 8.10 11.75 -0.44
C GLY A 206 7.05 12.84 -0.53
N TYR A 207 5.79 12.47 -0.70
CA TYR A 207 4.68 13.43 -0.61
C TYR A 207 3.35 12.81 -0.18
N PHE A 208 2.38 13.67 0.16
CA PHE A 208 1.09 13.24 0.73
C PHE A 208 0.27 12.29 -0.17
N PHE A 209 0.57 12.21 -1.48
CA PHE A 209 -0.09 11.30 -2.42
C PHE A 209 0.49 9.88 -2.44
N ASP A 210 1.61 9.61 -1.76
CA ASP A 210 2.30 8.32 -1.83
C ASP A 210 1.59 7.21 -1.02
N PHE A 211 1.09 7.50 0.18
CA PHE A 211 0.27 6.53 0.94
C PHE A 211 -1.10 6.27 0.30
N PRO A 212 -1.84 7.29 -0.20
CA PRO A 212 -3.01 7.06 -1.03
C PRO A 212 -2.72 6.20 -2.27
N GLU A 213 -1.59 6.41 -2.96
CA GLU A 213 -1.20 5.56 -4.10
C GLU A 213 -1.05 4.09 -3.67
N LEU A 214 -0.31 3.84 -2.58
CA LEU A 214 -0.16 2.49 -2.02
C LEU A 214 -1.51 1.87 -1.65
N LEU A 215 -2.40 2.64 -1.03
CA LEU A 215 -3.76 2.20 -0.71
C LEU A 215 -4.51 1.78 -1.97
N PHE A 216 -4.57 2.62 -3.00
CA PHE A 216 -5.30 2.30 -4.22
C PHE A 216 -4.72 1.08 -4.93
N MET A 217 -3.40 0.91 -4.95
CA MET A 217 -2.75 -0.27 -5.53
C MET A 217 -3.11 -1.54 -4.75
N ALA A 218 -3.09 -1.47 -3.41
CA ALA A 218 -3.45 -2.61 -2.56
C ALA A 218 -4.93 -2.99 -2.69
N VAL A 219 -5.83 -2.00 -2.71
CA VAL A 219 -7.28 -2.21 -2.92
C VAL A 219 -7.53 -2.83 -4.29
N ALA A 220 -6.97 -2.27 -5.36
CA ALA A 220 -7.17 -2.78 -6.71
C ALA A 220 -6.63 -4.22 -6.86
N ALA A 221 -5.46 -4.52 -6.29
CA ALA A 221 -4.92 -5.88 -6.29
C ALA A 221 -5.80 -6.86 -5.49
N TRP A 222 -6.27 -6.47 -4.31
CA TRP A 222 -7.18 -7.29 -3.52
C TRP A 222 -8.50 -7.55 -4.26
N MET A 223 -9.11 -6.50 -4.82
CA MET A 223 -10.34 -6.61 -5.60
C MET A 223 -10.14 -7.48 -6.86
N ALA A 224 -8.99 -7.39 -7.54
CA ALA A 224 -8.72 -8.23 -8.70
C ALA A 224 -8.60 -9.72 -8.36
N LEU A 225 -8.27 -10.04 -7.11
CA LEU A 225 -8.19 -11.41 -6.62
C LEU A 225 -9.54 -11.94 -6.10
N GLU A 226 -10.34 -11.10 -5.43
CA GLU A 226 -11.52 -11.55 -4.67
C GLU A 226 -12.86 -11.06 -5.24
N LEU A 227 -12.89 -10.01 -6.07
CA LEU A 227 -14.12 -9.42 -6.61
C LEU A 227 -14.19 -9.48 -8.14
N ASP A 228 -15.35 -9.07 -8.66
CA ASP A 228 -15.54 -8.83 -10.08
C ASP A 228 -14.84 -7.53 -10.52
N TRP A 229 -14.23 -7.57 -11.72
CA TRP A 229 -13.32 -6.51 -12.19
C TRP A 229 -13.99 -5.12 -12.27
N TRP A 230 -15.30 -5.07 -12.48
CA TRP A 230 -16.06 -3.81 -12.57
C TRP A 230 -16.09 -3.00 -11.26
N TRP A 231 -15.87 -3.64 -10.10
CA TRP A 231 -15.80 -2.95 -8.80
C TRP A 231 -14.53 -2.10 -8.68
N ILE A 232 -13.54 -2.32 -9.56
CA ILE A 232 -12.29 -1.56 -9.60
C ILE A 232 -12.48 -0.23 -10.36
N ILE A 233 -13.58 -0.04 -11.12
CA ILE A 233 -13.84 1.21 -11.87
C ILE A 233 -13.74 2.48 -10.99
N PRO A 234 -14.42 2.59 -9.82
CA PRO A 234 -14.26 3.76 -8.96
C PRO A 234 -12.83 3.92 -8.43
N ILE A 235 -12.13 2.80 -8.17
CA ILE A 235 -10.74 2.81 -7.71
C ILE A 235 -9.79 3.29 -8.80
N ALA A 236 -10.01 2.89 -10.06
CA ALA A 236 -9.27 3.37 -11.23
C ALA A 236 -9.39 4.87 -11.41
N ALA A 237 -10.60 5.42 -11.27
CA ALA A 237 -10.84 6.86 -11.32
C ALA A 237 -10.12 7.61 -10.18
N LEU A 238 -10.36 7.21 -8.92
CA LEU A 238 -9.78 7.88 -7.74
C LEU A 238 -8.25 7.75 -7.70
N GLY A 239 -7.71 6.57 -8.00
CA GLY A 239 -6.28 6.35 -8.02
C GLY A 239 -5.58 7.19 -9.09
N THR A 240 -6.22 7.41 -10.24
CA THR A 240 -5.66 8.27 -11.30
C THR A 240 -5.73 9.75 -10.94
N TRP A 241 -6.81 10.19 -10.29
CA TRP A 241 -6.92 11.56 -9.75
C TRP A 241 -5.88 11.82 -8.65
N ASN A 242 -5.49 10.78 -7.90
CA ASN A 242 -4.40 10.86 -6.93
C ASN A 242 -3.02 10.91 -7.60
N LYS A 243 -2.75 9.99 -8.54
CA LYS A 243 -1.44 9.88 -9.21
C LYS A 243 -1.57 9.19 -10.57
N GLU A 244 -0.91 9.78 -11.56
CA GLU A 244 -0.97 9.37 -12.96
C GLU A 244 -0.38 7.97 -13.23
N SER A 245 0.55 7.50 -12.38
CA SER A 245 1.11 6.14 -12.42
C SER A 245 0.04 5.05 -12.30
N PHE A 246 -1.11 5.36 -11.67
CA PHE A 246 -2.19 4.41 -11.49
C PHE A 246 -2.82 3.93 -12.80
N LEU A 247 -2.80 4.79 -13.84
CA LEU A 247 -3.23 4.42 -15.19
C LEU A 247 -2.41 3.22 -15.70
N LEU A 248 -1.09 3.28 -15.53
CA LEU A 248 -0.17 2.24 -15.98
C LEU A 248 -0.24 0.99 -15.09
N PHE A 249 -0.55 1.17 -13.80
CA PHE A 249 -0.77 0.06 -12.89
C PHE A 249 -1.92 -0.86 -13.33
N MET A 250 -2.94 -0.35 -14.02
CA MET A 250 -4.08 -1.17 -14.50
C MET A 250 -3.64 -2.33 -15.40
N PHE A 251 -2.60 -2.15 -16.22
CA PHE A 251 -2.06 -3.23 -17.07
C PHE A 251 -1.52 -4.40 -16.24
N THR A 252 -0.99 -4.12 -15.06
CA THR A 252 -0.43 -5.13 -14.15
C THR A 252 -1.50 -6.05 -13.56
N LEU A 253 -2.79 -5.65 -13.58
CA LEU A 253 -3.90 -6.45 -13.05
C LEU A 253 -4.30 -7.60 -13.98
N TYR A 254 -3.87 -7.59 -15.24
CA TYR A 254 -4.24 -8.62 -16.23
C TYR A 254 -4.01 -10.06 -15.71
N PRO A 255 -2.83 -10.43 -15.16
CA PRO A 255 -2.60 -11.79 -14.67
C PRO A 255 -3.43 -12.15 -13.44
N LEU A 256 -3.85 -11.15 -12.65
CA LEU A 256 -4.73 -11.36 -11.50
C LEU A 256 -6.14 -11.71 -11.97
N PHE A 257 -6.69 -10.97 -12.93
CA PHE A 257 -7.98 -11.29 -13.55
C PHE A 257 -7.99 -12.65 -14.25
N ARG A 258 -6.88 -13.05 -14.88
CA ARG A 258 -6.76 -14.34 -15.55
C ARG A 258 -6.89 -15.55 -14.62
N ARG A 259 -6.83 -15.35 -13.29
CA ARG A 259 -7.14 -16.40 -12.31
C ARG A 259 -8.63 -16.78 -12.28
N ARG A 260 -9.50 -15.85 -12.65
CA ARG A 260 -10.96 -15.96 -12.49
C ARG A 260 -11.73 -15.87 -13.81
N TYR A 261 -11.22 -15.09 -14.77
CA TYR A 261 -11.92 -14.78 -16.00
C TYR A 261 -11.20 -15.32 -17.22
N SER A 262 -11.92 -15.44 -18.34
CA SER A 262 -11.36 -15.75 -19.66
C SER A 262 -10.35 -14.70 -20.12
N ARG A 263 -9.52 -15.03 -21.13
CA ARG A 263 -8.54 -14.08 -21.71
C ARG A 263 -9.21 -12.81 -22.22
N VAL A 264 -10.33 -12.97 -22.93
CA VAL A 264 -11.07 -11.86 -23.53
C VAL A 264 -11.65 -10.97 -22.45
N THR A 265 -12.33 -11.55 -21.45
CA THR A 265 -12.91 -10.80 -20.33
C THR A 265 -11.83 -10.05 -19.54
N SER A 266 -10.67 -10.67 -19.29
CA SER A 266 -9.56 -9.97 -18.61
C SER A 266 -8.99 -8.81 -19.43
N LEU A 267 -8.88 -8.96 -20.76
CA LEU A 267 -8.43 -7.88 -21.65
C LEU A 267 -9.44 -6.72 -21.69
N ILE A 268 -10.74 -7.04 -21.81
CA ILE A 268 -11.82 -6.04 -21.77
C ILE A 268 -11.79 -5.31 -20.43
N GLY A 269 -11.70 -6.04 -19.32
CA GLY A 269 -11.64 -5.44 -17.98
C GLY A 269 -10.48 -4.46 -17.85
N VAL A 270 -9.26 -4.85 -18.23
CA VAL A 270 -8.10 -3.95 -18.21
C VAL A 270 -8.30 -2.76 -19.17
N GLY A 271 -8.80 -3.00 -20.39
CA GLY A 271 -9.06 -1.94 -21.37
C GLY A 271 -10.04 -0.88 -20.86
N VAL A 272 -11.14 -1.31 -20.22
CA VAL A 272 -12.13 -0.42 -19.60
C VAL A 272 -11.49 0.38 -18.46
N LEU A 273 -10.73 -0.27 -17.58
CA LEU A 273 -10.07 0.42 -16.46
C LEU A 273 -9.06 1.47 -16.96
N VAL A 274 -8.25 1.14 -17.97
CA VAL A 274 -7.32 2.10 -18.61
C VAL A 274 -8.06 3.27 -19.25
N LEU A 275 -9.19 3.00 -19.91
CA LEU A 275 -10.03 4.06 -20.49
C LEU A 275 -10.56 5.00 -19.41
N VAL A 276 -11.05 4.47 -18.29
CA VAL A 276 -11.51 5.26 -17.14
C VAL A 276 -10.38 6.13 -16.60
N CYS A 277 -9.19 5.56 -16.40
CA CYS A 277 -8.01 6.32 -16.00
C CYS A 277 -7.69 7.44 -16.99
N ALA A 278 -7.70 7.17 -18.30
CA ALA A 278 -7.44 8.18 -19.33
C ALA A 278 -8.47 9.32 -19.31
N VAL A 279 -9.76 8.99 -19.14
CA VAL A 279 -10.85 9.97 -19.04
C VAL A 279 -10.70 10.88 -17.82
N VAL A 280 -10.13 10.40 -16.72
CA VAL A 280 -9.81 11.24 -15.54
C VAL A 280 -8.53 12.03 -15.73
N TYR A 281 -7.48 11.40 -16.26
CA TYR A 281 -6.15 11.99 -16.42
C TYR A 281 -6.12 13.14 -17.44
N LEU A 282 -6.76 12.97 -18.60
CA LEU A 282 -6.66 13.93 -19.69
C LEU A 282 -7.25 15.30 -19.34
N PRO A 283 -8.45 15.42 -18.73
CA PRO A 283 -8.99 16.71 -18.29
C PRO A 283 -8.09 17.43 -17.28
N ILE A 284 -7.56 16.72 -16.28
CA ILE A 284 -6.64 17.30 -15.29
C ILE A 284 -5.40 17.85 -16.00
N ARG A 285 -4.81 17.07 -16.91
CA ARG A 285 -3.63 17.48 -17.67
C ARG A 285 -3.89 18.72 -18.54
N LEU A 286 -5.05 18.77 -19.20
CA LEU A 286 -5.44 19.92 -20.03
C LEU A 286 -5.69 21.16 -19.17
N TYR A 287 -6.36 21.00 -18.03
CA TYR A 287 -6.64 22.10 -17.10
C TYR A 287 -5.35 22.79 -16.63
N TYR A 288 -4.34 22.01 -16.23
CA TYR A 288 -3.05 22.53 -15.77
C TYR A 288 -2.00 22.67 -16.90
N ALA A 289 -2.40 22.65 -18.17
CA ALA A 289 -1.44 22.76 -19.28
C ALA A 289 -0.67 24.09 -19.31
N HIS A 290 -1.21 25.11 -18.65
CA HIS A 290 -0.64 26.44 -18.51
C HIS A 290 0.39 26.58 -17.37
N ASN A 291 0.45 25.61 -16.45
CA ASN A 291 1.44 25.62 -15.37
C ASN A 291 2.85 25.37 -15.91
N THR A 292 3.86 25.90 -15.24
CA THR A 292 5.28 25.69 -15.54
C THR A 292 5.69 24.22 -15.38
N GLY A 293 6.84 23.83 -15.93
CA GLY A 293 7.35 22.45 -15.86
C GLY A 293 6.96 21.58 -17.06
N GLY A 294 7.42 20.32 -17.05
CA GLY A 294 7.24 19.35 -18.14
C GLY A 294 6.16 18.29 -17.86
N THR A 295 5.94 17.39 -18.81
CA THR A 295 5.08 16.21 -18.57
C THR A 295 5.78 15.21 -17.66
N VAL A 296 7.09 15.10 -17.79
CA VAL A 296 7.98 14.26 -17.00
C VAL A 296 9.27 15.04 -16.78
N GLU A 297 10.03 14.67 -15.76
CA GLU A 297 11.39 15.14 -15.54
C GLU A 297 12.36 14.15 -16.19
N TRP A 298 13.53 14.60 -16.66
CA TRP A 298 14.50 13.73 -17.33
C TRP A 298 15.73 13.54 -16.45
N HIS A 299 15.93 12.32 -15.96
CA HIS A 299 16.98 12.00 -14.99
C HIS A 299 17.97 10.93 -15.47
N LEU A 300 17.93 10.52 -16.76
CA LEU A 300 18.79 9.44 -17.27
C LEU A 300 20.29 9.67 -17.00
N GLY A 301 20.79 10.89 -17.21
CA GLY A 301 22.21 11.22 -16.95
C GLY A 301 22.58 11.12 -15.48
N GLU A 302 21.67 11.56 -14.60
CA GLU A 302 21.85 11.47 -13.15
C GLU A 302 21.80 10.01 -12.68
N GLN A 303 20.92 9.19 -13.27
CA GLN A 303 20.82 7.75 -13.00
C GLN A 303 22.12 7.03 -13.38
N VAL A 304 22.69 7.32 -14.56
CA VAL A 304 23.99 6.75 -14.97
C VAL A 304 25.09 7.16 -13.98
N THR A 305 25.13 8.44 -13.61
CA THR A 305 26.13 8.95 -12.65
C THR A 305 25.99 8.28 -11.28
N PHE A 306 24.77 8.13 -10.79
CA PHE A 306 24.45 7.45 -9.53
C PHE A 306 24.91 5.99 -9.53
N LEU A 307 24.62 5.25 -10.60
CA LEU A 307 25.00 3.84 -10.74
C LEU A 307 26.52 3.63 -10.85
N LEU A 308 27.24 4.58 -11.46
CA LEU A 308 28.70 4.54 -11.55
C LEU A 308 29.40 4.91 -10.24
N HIS A 309 28.73 5.63 -9.33
CA HIS A 309 29.30 6.12 -8.08
C HIS A 309 28.44 5.76 -6.84
N PRO A 310 28.22 4.45 -6.57
CA PRO A 310 27.33 4.00 -5.49
C PRO A 310 27.85 4.29 -4.08
N LEU A 311 29.13 4.69 -3.94
CA LEU A 311 29.79 4.95 -2.65
C LEU A 311 29.86 6.44 -2.29
N LEU A 312 29.21 7.33 -3.06
CA LEU A 312 29.11 8.75 -2.67
C LEU A 312 28.33 8.87 -1.36
N VAL A 313 28.86 9.67 -0.42
CA VAL A 313 28.35 9.79 0.96
C VAL A 313 26.86 10.15 0.99
N ASP A 314 26.40 11.03 0.10
CA ASP A 314 24.98 11.44 -0.01
C ASP A 314 24.02 10.30 -0.37
N ASN A 315 24.55 9.17 -0.84
CA ASN A 315 23.81 7.95 -1.18
C ASN A 315 24.00 6.85 -0.14
N LEU A 316 24.88 7.05 0.84
CA LEU A 316 25.22 6.06 1.85
C LEU A 316 24.38 6.21 3.11
N ILE A 317 24.00 7.41 3.53
CA ILE A 317 23.34 7.64 4.82
C ILE A 317 22.01 8.34 4.63
N ASP A 318 21.00 7.85 5.34
CA ASP A 318 19.71 8.49 5.45
C ASP A 318 19.19 8.44 6.89
N ARG A 319 18.43 9.46 7.28
CA ARG A 319 17.71 9.52 8.56
C ARG A 319 16.25 9.18 8.34
N THR A 320 15.80 8.07 8.94
CA THR A 320 14.41 7.61 8.95
C THR A 320 14.12 6.97 10.31
N TYR A 321 12.92 7.15 10.86
CA TYR A 321 12.58 6.76 12.25
C TYR A 321 13.50 7.41 13.29
N ASP A 322 13.88 8.68 13.10
CA ASP A 322 14.85 9.37 13.97
C ASP A 322 16.25 8.71 14.08
N LEU A 323 16.52 7.68 13.27
CA LEU A 323 17.76 6.90 13.29
C LEU A 323 18.52 7.09 11.98
N MET A 324 19.85 7.17 12.09
CA MET A 324 20.72 7.19 10.91
C MET A 324 20.98 5.75 10.46
N PHE A 325 20.57 5.43 9.24
CA PHE A 325 20.76 4.12 8.61
C PHE A 325 21.57 4.26 7.33
N PRO A 326 22.17 3.16 6.85
CA PRO A 326 22.53 3.07 5.45
C PRO A 326 21.28 3.39 4.62
N ALA A 327 21.37 4.38 3.74
CA ALA A 327 20.26 4.75 2.87
C ALA A 327 19.78 3.49 2.14
N PHE A 328 18.48 3.35 1.88
CA PHE A 328 17.96 2.15 1.22
C PHE A 328 18.56 1.95 -0.19
N SER A 329 19.06 3.04 -0.78
CA SER A 329 19.78 3.07 -2.04
C SER A 329 21.27 2.70 -1.96
N SER A 330 21.80 2.51 -0.76
CA SER A 330 23.18 2.09 -0.56
C SER A 330 23.37 0.60 -0.87
N LEU A 331 24.63 0.17 -1.05
CA LEU A 331 24.97 -1.16 -1.54
C LEU A 331 24.40 -2.29 -0.67
N ILE A 332 24.43 -2.14 0.66
CA ILE A 332 24.04 -3.22 1.58
C ILE A 332 22.51 -3.45 1.56
N PRO A 333 21.65 -2.46 1.83
CA PRO A 333 20.20 -2.64 1.72
C PRO A 333 19.77 -3.05 0.32
N PHE A 334 20.41 -2.51 -0.73
CA PHE A 334 20.13 -2.90 -2.10
C PHE A 334 20.48 -4.39 -2.35
N ALA A 335 21.63 -4.88 -1.88
CA ALA A 335 22.00 -6.29 -1.99
C ALA A 335 21.01 -7.21 -1.24
N ILE A 336 20.56 -6.80 -0.04
CA ILE A 336 19.54 -7.53 0.74
C ILE A 336 18.21 -7.57 -0.02
N LEU A 337 17.80 -6.44 -0.64
CA LEU A 337 16.60 -6.37 -1.47
C LEU A 337 16.70 -7.34 -2.66
N VAL A 338 17.81 -7.30 -3.41
CA VAL A 338 18.06 -8.18 -4.55
C VAL A 338 18.04 -9.64 -4.12
N TRP A 339 18.69 -9.98 -3.01
CA TRP A 339 18.69 -11.34 -2.46
C TRP A 339 17.28 -11.80 -2.07
N THR A 340 16.51 -10.93 -1.42
CA THR A 340 15.11 -11.20 -1.03
C THR A 340 14.24 -11.46 -2.26
N VAL A 341 14.36 -10.61 -3.29
CA VAL A 341 13.66 -10.76 -4.57
C VAL A 341 14.07 -12.06 -5.26
N TRP A 342 15.36 -12.33 -5.39
CA TRP A 342 15.86 -13.53 -6.04
C TRP A 342 15.36 -14.82 -5.39
N ARG A 343 15.39 -14.89 -4.05
CA ARG A 343 14.89 -16.03 -3.29
C ARG A 343 13.39 -16.21 -3.44
N GLY A 344 12.62 -15.14 -3.20
CA GLY A 344 11.15 -15.20 -3.22
C GLY A 344 10.60 -15.38 -4.63
N TRP A 345 11.29 -14.87 -5.66
CA TRP A 345 10.88 -14.99 -7.06
C TRP A 345 10.63 -16.44 -7.46
N ARG A 346 11.50 -17.37 -7.05
CA ARG A 346 11.37 -18.79 -7.40
C ARG A 346 10.07 -19.40 -6.83
N LEU A 347 9.68 -18.96 -5.64
CA LEU A 347 8.52 -19.44 -4.90
C LEU A 347 7.19 -18.82 -5.36
N LEU A 348 7.23 -17.70 -6.09
CA LEU A 348 5.99 -17.06 -6.55
C LEU A 348 5.20 -17.96 -7.51
N PRO A 349 3.85 -17.99 -7.38
CA PRO A 349 3.00 -18.63 -8.37
C PRO A 349 3.08 -17.87 -9.71
N VAL A 350 2.74 -18.56 -10.81
CA VAL A 350 2.90 -18.04 -12.18
C VAL A 350 2.17 -16.72 -12.38
N TRP A 351 0.94 -16.58 -11.88
CA TRP A 351 0.17 -15.34 -12.01
C TRP A 351 0.87 -14.14 -11.34
N ALA A 352 1.51 -14.35 -10.18
CA ALA A 352 2.23 -13.31 -9.44
C ALA A 352 3.53 -12.92 -10.16
N LYS A 353 4.25 -13.90 -10.70
CA LYS A 353 5.42 -13.67 -11.56
C LYS A 353 5.04 -12.83 -12.78
N ARG A 354 3.91 -13.14 -13.43
CA ARG A 354 3.42 -12.38 -14.60
C ARG A 354 3.01 -10.95 -14.22
N HIS A 355 2.34 -10.76 -13.09
CA HIS A 355 2.03 -9.41 -12.57
C HIS A 355 3.32 -8.60 -12.38
N ALA A 356 4.31 -9.18 -11.70
CA ALA A 356 5.60 -8.55 -11.45
C ALA A 356 6.40 -8.28 -12.73
N GLN A 357 6.35 -9.18 -13.73
CA GLN A 357 7.00 -8.97 -15.02
C GLN A 357 6.39 -7.79 -15.78
N ILE A 358 5.06 -7.67 -15.82
CA ILE A 358 4.39 -6.54 -16.48
C ILE A 358 4.72 -5.24 -15.75
N ALA A 359 4.62 -5.24 -14.41
CA ALA A 359 4.98 -4.09 -13.59
C ALA A 359 6.44 -3.67 -13.81
N ALA A 360 7.39 -4.61 -13.85
CA ALA A 360 8.80 -4.33 -14.10
C ALA A 360 9.04 -3.80 -15.52
N ALA A 361 8.41 -4.40 -16.53
CA ALA A 361 8.55 -4.01 -17.92
C ALA A 361 8.06 -2.57 -18.19
N ILE A 362 7.11 -2.08 -17.39
CA ILE A 362 6.64 -0.70 -17.46
C ILE A 362 7.45 0.22 -16.55
N ASN A 363 7.57 -0.13 -15.26
CA ASN A 363 8.06 0.79 -14.25
C ASN A 363 9.58 0.94 -14.26
N VAL A 364 10.36 -0.11 -14.61
CA VAL A 364 11.84 0.00 -14.62
C VAL A 364 12.32 0.97 -15.70
N PRO A 365 11.83 0.92 -16.95
CA PRO A 365 12.18 1.95 -17.94
C PRO A 365 11.79 3.36 -17.49
N LEU A 366 10.59 3.55 -16.94
CA LEU A 366 10.15 4.86 -16.44
C LEU A 366 11.05 5.36 -15.31
N TYR A 367 11.44 4.49 -14.39
CA TYR A 367 12.35 4.80 -13.30
C TYR A 367 13.71 5.30 -13.81
N LEU A 368 14.32 4.56 -14.74
CA LEU A 368 15.63 4.89 -15.29
C LEU A 368 15.63 6.19 -16.11
N LEU A 369 14.50 6.54 -16.73
CA LEU A 369 14.40 7.72 -17.58
C LEU A 369 13.96 8.97 -16.82
N PHE A 370 13.02 8.82 -15.89
CA PHE A 370 12.23 9.95 -15.39
C PHE A 370 12.20 10.12 -13.87
N CYS A 371 12.80 9.21 -13.11
CA CYS A 371 12.77 9.27 -11.65
C CYS A 371 14.12 9.68 -11.07
N MET A 372 14.08 10.35 -9.93
CA MET A 372 15.28 10.80 -9.23
C MET A 372 16.13 9.58 -8.81
N PRO A 373 17.47 9.61 -8.98
CA PRO A 373 18.30 8.47 -8.63
C PRO A 373 18.23 8.09 -7.16
N GLY A 374 18.17 6.78 -6.89
CA GLY A 374 18.03 6.24 -5.54
C GLY A 374 16.62 6.32 -4.96
N GLU A 375 15.65 6.86 -5.69
CA GLU A 375 14.28 7.03 -5.22
C GLU A 375 13.41 5.79 -5.42
N PHE A 376 13.66 4.72 -4.64
CA PHE A 376 12.99 3.42 -4.81
C PHE A 376 11.46 3.49 -4.66
N ARG A 377 10.91 4.52 -4.02
CA ARG A 377 9.44 4.69 -3.97
C ARG A 377 8.81 4.86 -5.35
N ASP A 378 9.57 5.34 -6.34
CA ASP A 378 9.09 5.53 -7.71
C ASP A 378 8.95 4.20 -8.48
N LEU A 379 9.40 3.08 -7.88
CA LEU A 379 9.09 1.72 -8.32
C LEU A 379 7.73 1.23 -7.78
N SER A 380 6.77 2.13 -7.57
CA SER A 380 5.53 1.86 -6.85
C SER A 380 4.67 0.74 -7.46
N MET A 381 4.67 0.58 -8.78
CA MET A 381 3.92 -0.52 -9.43
C MET A 381 4.44 -1.91 -9.03
N LEU A 382 5.68 -2.01 -8.53
CA LEU A 382 6.26 -3.25 -8.03
C LEU A 382 5.91 -3.54 -6.57
N PHE A 383 5.27 -2.63 -5.84
CA PHE A 383 4.96 -2.81 -4.41
C PHE A 383 4.12 -4.05 -4.11
N ILE A 384 3.08 -4.33 -4.91
CA ILE A 384 2.27 -5.54 -4.74
C ILE A 384 3.10 -6.80 -5.04
N SER A 385 3.99 -6.73 -6.02
CA SER A 385 4.91 -7.83 -6.33
C SER A 385 5.90 -8.07 -5.20
N PHE A 386 6.46 -7.00 -4.64
CA PHE A 386 7.39 -7.05 -3.51
C PHE A 386 6.72 -7.59 -2.24
N LEU A 387 5.48 -7.16 -1.96
CA LEU A 387 4.66 -7.72 -0.88
C LEU A 387 4.54 -9.25 -1.00
N LEU A 388 4.19 -9.76 -2.19
CA LEU A 388 4.04 -11.20 -2.41
C LEU A 388 5.37 -11.96 -2.28
N ILE A 389 6.48 -11.35 -2.71
CA ILE A 389 7.84 -11.89 -2.53
C ILE A 389 8.21 -11.99 -1.04
N LEU A 390 7.96 -10.92 -0.27
CA LEU A 390 8.17 -10.93 1.18
C LEU A 390 7.35 -12.04 1.83
N ALA A 391 6.10 -12.18 1.42
CA ALA A 391 5.20 -13.16 2.01
C ALA A 391 5.64 -14.60 1.79
N VAL A 392 6.03 -14.98 0.56
CA VAL A 392 6.48 -16.36 0.30
C VAL A 392 7.79 -16.68 1.00
N ASN A 393 8.69 -15.69 1.17
CA ASN A 393 9.91 -15.85 1.96
C ASN A 393 9.61 -16.05 3.45
N LEU A 394 8.70 -15.25 4.01
CA LEU A 394 8.26 -15.36 5.41
C LEU A 394 7.54 -16.68 5.67
N GLN A 395 6.66 -17.10 4.77
CA GLN A 395 5.97 -18.38 4.86
C GLN A 395 6.99 -19.54 4.87
N GLN A 396 7.95 -19.54 3.95
CA GLN A 396 8.99 -20.58 3.91
C GLN A 396 9.78 -20.65 5.23
N TRP A 397 10.06 -19.51 5.85
CA TRP A 397 10.73 -19.47 7.15
C TRP A 397 9.86 -20.02 8.29
N ILE A 398 8.57 -19.69 8.32
CA ILE A 398 7.60 -20.22 9.30
C ILE A 398 7.50 -21.75 9.18
N ASP A 399 7.36 -22.25 7.95
CA ASP A 399 7.18 -23.68 7.69
C ASP A 399 8.43 -24.48 8.10
N ALA A 400 9.63 -23.97 7.79
CA ALA A 400 10.90 -24.61 8.14
C ALA A 400 11.14 -24.72 9.66
N ASN A 401 10.58 -23.80 10.45
CA ASN A 401 10.70 -23.83 11.91
C ASN A 401 9.59 -24.68 12.56
N SER A 402 8.41 -24.75 11.94
CA SER A 402 7.30 -25.58 12.45
C SER A 402 7.59 -27.08 12.29
N SER A 403 8.43 -27.47 11.35
CA SER A 403 8.83 -28.87 11.11
C SER A 403 9.97 -29.37 11.99
N ARG A 404 10.60 -28.53 12.81
CA ARG A 404 11.65 -28.98 13.74
C ARG A 404 10.99 -29.63 14.94
N PRO A 405 11.21 -30.93 15.22
CA PRO A 405 10.70 -31.54 16.44
C PRO A 405 11.24 -30.74 17.62
N VAL A 406 10.36 -30.34 18.53
CA VAL A 406 10.75 -29.76 19.81
C VAL A 406 11.56 -30.85 20.51
N GLN A 407 12.88 -30.79 20.39
CA GLN A 407 13.76 -31.57 21.25
C GLN A 407 13.40 -31.13 22.66
N SER A 408 12.66 -31.97 23.37
CA SER A 408 12.32 -31.77 24.77
C SER A 408 13.63 -31.53 25.50
N LEU A 409 13.84 -30.31 25.98
CA LEU A 409 14.89 -30.00 26.94
C LEU A 409 14.67 -30.93 28.13
N ALA A 410 15.49 -31.97 28.21
CA ALA A 410 15.57 -32.90 29.32
C ALA A 410 16.39 -32.29 30.45
#